data_AF-A0A0K6IU94-F1
#
_entry.id   AF-A0A0K6IU94-F1
#
_cell.length_a   1.000
_cell.length_b   1.000
_cell.length_c   1.000
_cell.angle_alpha   90.00
_cell.angle_beta   90.00
_cell.angle_gamma   90.00
#
_symmetry.space_group_name_H-M   'P 1'
#
loop_
_entity.id
_entity.type
_entity.pdbx_description
1 polymer ?
#
loop_
_entity_poly.entity_id
_entity_poly.type
_entity_poly.pdbx_seq_one_letter_code
_entity_poly.pdbx_strand_id
1 'polypeptide(L)'
;MPNNSKSAIQPLLADAKELVRFKGCYLLESIQTKRLTNGHKIKVATFCDVENTGTLEVRLLGDSCQYIEQFTLEYLQVEIAFKRLKKVQFYYLAWFESIERTKTFINCETRHSIQKQLFKVDLIRRANNIASISTRKLCKELIQEIIQTKSTVVLHHLVKTQYKLSDAELCLKLTQMALGETENIWDIGFFLSMSSNQGSYELWENLLLGSR
;
A
#
# COMPACT_ATOMS: atom_id res chain seq x y z
N MET A 1 -0.83 37.93 -26.11
CA MET A 1 -0.97 36.63 -26.81
C MET A 1 -2.38 36.11 -26.53
N PRO A 2 -3.09 35.58 -27.53
CA PRO A 2 -4.50 35.24 -27.39
C PRO A 2 -4.69 34.13 -26.36
N ASN A 3 -5.60 34.35 -25.42
CA ASN A 3 -6.04 33.41 -24.40
C ASN A 3 -6.78 32.23 -25.05
N ASN A 4 -6.04 31.24 -25.57
CA ASN A 4 -6.62 29.91 -25.81
C ASN A 4 -6.60 29.13 -24.49
N SER A 5 -7.46 29.54 -23.57
CA SER A 5 -7.73 28.80 -22.33
C SER A 5 -8.49 27.52 -22.68
N LYS A 6 -7.77 26.50 -23.16
CA LYS A 6 -8.35 25.19 -23.49
C LYS A 6 -8.75 24.49 -22.20
N SER A 7 -10.04 24.15 -22.09
CA SER A 7 -10.54 23.22 -21.08
C SER A 7 -10.96 21.92 -21.75
N ALA A 8 -10.81 20.79 -21.06
CA ALA A 8 -11.21 19.50 -21.59
C ALA A 8 -11.93 18.65 -20.54
N ILE A 9 -12.75 17.71 -21.03
CA ILE A 9 -13.34 16.64 -20.24
C ILE A 9 -12.60 15.35 -20.61
N GLN A 10 -12.03 14.72 -19.60
CA GLN A 10 -11.25 13.49 -19.63
C GLN A 10 -10.16 13.45 -20.72
N PRO A 11 -9.28 14.46 -20.81
CA PRO A 11 -8.08 14.36 -21.65
C PRO A 11 -7.17 13.23 -21.17
N LEU A 12 -6.39 12.65 -22.07
CA LEU A 12 -5.22 11.86 -21.66
C LEU A 12 -4.25 12.78 -20.91
N LEU A 13 -3.69 12.34 -19.78
CA LEU A 13 -2.77 13.16 -19.00
C LEU A 13 -1.49 13.49 -19.79
N ALA A 14 -1.11 12.64 -20.75
CA ALA A 14 0.00 12.91 -21.67
C ALA A 14 -0.18 14.23 -22.46
N ASP A 15 -1.43 14.60 -22.76
CA ASP A 15 -1.80 15.77 -23.57
C ASP A 15 -2.25 16.98 -22.72
N ALA A 16 -2.25 16.84 -21.39
CA ALA A 16 -2.77 17.87 -20.49
C ALA A 16 -1.96 19.18 -20.49
N LYS A 17 -0.76 19.21 -21.09
CA LYS A 17 0.19 20.33 -21.09
C LYS A 17 -0.37 21.63 -21.67
N GLU A 18 -1.30 21.54 -22.63
CA GLU A 18 -1.92 22.71 -23.25
C GLU A 18 -3.20 23.19 -22.53
N LEU A 19 -3.63 22.48 -21.49
CA LEU A 19 -4.90 22.74 -20.81
C LEU A 19 -4.70 23.62 -19.59
N VAL A 20 -5.54 24.64 -19.47
CA VAL A 20 -5.57 25.50 -18.28
C VAL A 20 -6.43 24.92 -17.16
N ARG A 21 -7.38 24.04 -17.53
CA ARG A 21 -8.32 23.40 -16.62
C ARG A 21 -8.86 22.14 -17.29
N PHE A 22 -9.09 21.09 -16.54
CA PHE A 22 -9.78 19.92 -17.07
C PHE A 22 -10.45 19.13 -15.96
N LYS A 23 -11.45 18.35 -16.35
CA LYS A 23 -12.15 17.41 -15.46
C LYS A 23 -11.96 16.00 -15.97
N GLY A 24 -12.08 14.99 -15.13
CA GLY A 24 -12.09 13.61 -15.57
C GLY A 24 -11.96 12.62 -14.42
N CYS A 25 -12.09 11.35 -14.76
CA CYS A 25 -11.88 10.24 -13.84
C CYS A 25 -10.42 9.76 -13.97
N TYR A 26 -9.65 9.90 -12.88
CA TYR A 26 -8.24 9.45 -12.85
C TYR A 26 -7.98 8.70 -11.55
N LEU A 27 -7.04 7.76 -11.62
CA LEU A 27 -6.58 7.01 -10.47
C LEU A 27 -5.68 7.90 -9.62
N LEU A 28 -5.98 8.07 -8.33
CA LEU A 28 -5.07 8.67 -7.38
C LEU A 28 -4.01 7.64 -6.97
N GLU A 29 -2.81 7.68 -7.54
CA GLU A 29 -1.78 6.66 -7.27
C GLU A 29 -1.10 6.87 -5.92
N SER A 30 -0.76 8.11 -5.59
CA SER A 30 -0.01 8.41 -4.37
C SER A 30 -0.13 9.88 -3.98
N ILE A 31 0.08 10.16 -2.70
CA ILE A 31 0.24 11.52 -2.18
C ILE A 31 1.56 11.59 -1.42
N GLN A 32 2.36 12.61 -1.73
CA GLN A 32 3.67 12.80 -1.14
C GLN A 32 3.83 14.25 -0.69
N THR A 33 4.59 14.46 0.39
CA THR A 33 5.03 15.79 0.80
C THR A 33 6.37 16.10 0.16
N LYS A 34 6.41 17.07 -0.75
CA LYS A 34 7.65 17.55 -1.39
C LYS A 34 8.12 18.84 -0.74
N ARG A 35 9.43 19.01 -0.60
CA ARG A 35 10.05 20.26 -0.14
C ARG A 35 10.43 21.11 -1.34
N LEU A 36 9.88 22.32 -1.41
CA LEU A 36 10.25 23.30 -2.42
C LEU A 36 11.64 23.89 -2.15
N THR A 37 12.22 24.53 -3.16
CA THR A 37 13.54 25.20 -3.09
C THR A 37 13.60 26.32 -2.04
N ASN A 38 12.46 26.95 -1.73
CA ASN A 38 12.33 27.93 -0.65
C ASN A 38 12.11 27.31 0.74
N GLY A 39 12.23 25.98 0.87
CA GLY A 39 12.10 25.24 2.12
C GLY A 39 10.66 24.88 2.52
N HIS A 40 9.65 25.42 1.85
CA HIS A 40 8.24 25.15 2.15
C HIS A 40 7.87 23.72 1.74
N LYS A 41 7.08 23.05 2.58
CA LYS A 41 6.51 21.73 2.27
C LYS A 41 5.19 21.91 1.52
N ILE A 42 5.02 21.15 0.44
CA ILE A 42 3.77 21.07 -0.33
C ILE A 42 3.32 19.62 -0.41
N LYS A 43 2.02 19.37 -0.34
CA LYS A 43 1.45 18.06 -0.65
C LYS A 43 1.17 17.97 -2.16
N VAL A 44 1.59 16.87 -2.76
CA VAL A 44 1.45 16.61 -4.20
C VAL A 44 0.79 15.24 -4.36
N ALA A 45 -0.33 15.22 -5.07
CA ALA A 45 -1.00 14.01 -5.52
C ALA A 45 -0.47 13.63 -6.91
N THR A 46 -0.29 12.34 -7.14
CA THR A 46 0.03 11.78 -8.46
C THR A 46 -1.22 11.11 -8.99
N PHE A 47 -1.73 11.59 -10.12
CA PHE A 47 -2.84 10.99 -10.84
C PHE A 47 -2.34 10.22 -12.06
N CYS A 48 -3.01 9.12 -12.39
CA CYS A 48 -2.74 8.32 -13.56
C CYS A 48 -4.02 8.11 -14.39
N ASP A 49 -3.86 8.01 -15.71
CA ASP A 49 -4.91 7.65 -16.65
C ASP A 49 -5.44 6.23 -16.39
N VAL A 50 -6.71 5.99 -16.75
CA VAL A 50 -7.32 4.64 -16.72
C VAL A 50 -6.52 3.65 -17.56
N GLU A 51 -5.97 4.12 -18.68
CA GLU A 51 -5.18 3.34 -19.62
C GLU A 51 -3.69 3.30 -19.27
N ASN A 52 -3.29 3.93 -18.15
CA ASN A 52 -1.89 4.03 -17.69
C ASN A 52 -0.94 4.62 -18.75
N THR A 53 -1.44 5.56 -19.56
CA THR A 53 -0.71 6.20 -20.66
C THR A 53 0.10 7.42 -20.22
N GLY A 54 -0.23 7.99 -19.06
CA GLY A 54 0.50 9.11 -18.47
C GLY A 54 0.17 9.33 -17.00
N THR A 55 1.06 10.05 -16.32
CA THR A 55 0.87 10.50 -14.94
C THR A 55 0.98 12.02 -14.84
N LEU A 56 0.30 12.60 -13.85
CA LEU A 56 0.33 14.03 -13.59
C LEU A 56 0.46 14.32 -12.10
N GLU A 57 1.45 15.15 -11.77
CA GLU A 57 1.61 15.70 -10.42
C GLU A 57 0.75 16.94 -10.21
N VAL A 58 -0.10 16.88 -9.20
CA VAL A 58 -1.09 17.90 -8.88
C VAL A 58 -0.90 18.36 -7.44
N ARG A 59 -0.69 19.66 -7.24
CA ARG A 59 -0.55 20.23 -5.89
C ARG A 59 -1.88 20.27 -5.17
N LEU A 60 -1.87 19.88 -3.91
CA LEU A 60 -3.00 20.04 -3.00
C LEU A 60 -2.83 21.39 -2.29
N LEU A 61 -3.75 22.32 -2.53
CA LEU A 61 -3.69 23.67 -1.98
C LEU A 61 -4.59 23.80 -0.75
N GLY A 62 -4.01 24.22 0.37
CA GLY A 62 -4.73 24.46 1.61
C GLY A 62 -5.31 23.19 2.24
N ASP A 63 -6.19 23.37 3.21
CA ASP A 63 -6.77 22.29 4.01
C ASP A 63 -7.98 21.61 3.33
N SER A 64 -8.47 22.16 2.22
CA SER A 64 -9.63 21.64 1.47
C SER A 64 -9.40 20.23 0.91
N CYS A 65 -8.15 19.75 0.90
CA CYS A 65 -7.76 18.45 0.39
C CYS A 65 -7.27 17.50 1.50
N GLN A 66 -7.49 17.79 2.79
CA GLN A 66 -6.95 16.96 3.89
C GLN A 66 -7.40 15.50 3.81
N TYR A 67 -8.63 15.25 3.35
CA TYR A 67 -9.20 13.91 3.29
C TYR A 67 -8.89 13.16 2.00
N ILE A 68 -8.26 13.77 1.00
CA ILE A 68 -8.03 13.08 -0.27
C ILE A 68 -7.08 11.88 -0.13
N GLU A 69 -6.20 11.91 0.89
CA GLU A 69 -5.31 10.81 1.25
C GLU A 69 -6.05 9.49 1.50
N GLN A 70 -7.30 9.53 1.96
CA GLN A 70 -8.10 8.34 2.22
C GLN A 70 -8.53 7.59 0.94
N PHE A 71 -8.46 8.25 -0.22
CA PHE A 71 -8.84 7.70 -1.52
C PHE A 71 -7.63 7.25 -2.36
N THR A 72 -6.47 7.08 -1.73
CA THR A 72 -5.27 6.61 -2.44
C THR A 72 -5.53 5.21 -3.02
N LEU A 73 -5.16 5.01 -4.29
CA LEU A 73 -5.48 3.86 -5.15
C LEU A 73 -6.96 3.76 -5.56
N GLU A 74 -7.72 4.85 -5.49
CA GLU A 74 -9.09 4.93 -6.02
C GLU A 74 -9.20 5.87 -7.22
N TYR A 75 -10.17 5.57 -8.07
CA TYR A 75 -10.56 6.47 -9.15
C TYR A 75 -11.42 7.60 -8.60
N LEU A 76 -10.96 8.83 -8.84
CA LEU A 76 -11.63 10.04 -8.42
C LEU A 76 -12.08 10.82 -9.64
N GLN A 77 -13.31 11.34 -9.57
CA GLN A 77 -13.69 12.43 -10.45
C GLN A 77 -12.98 13.67 -9.93
N VAL A 78 -12.12 14.26 -10.74
CA VAL A 78 -11.33 15.44 -10.33
C VAL A 78 -11.53 16.58 -11.30
N GLU A 79 -11.29 17.77 -10.77
CA GLU A 79 -11.06 18.97 -11.54
C GLU A 79 -9.68 19.51 -11.21
N ILE A 80 -8.85 19.62 -12.24
CA ILE A 80 -7.46 20.06 -12.15
C ILE A 80 -7.35 21.39 -12.89
N ALA A 81 -6.65 22.34 -12.29
CA ALA A 81 -6.40 23.64 -12.88
C ALA A 81 -4.89 23.94 -12.91
N PHE A 82 -4.47 24.70 -13.92
CA PHE A 82 -3.11 25.14 -14.10
C PHE A 82 -2.92 26.54 -13.52
N LYS A 83 -1.82 26.75 -12.79
CA LYS A 83 -1.43 28.08 -12.30
C LYS A 83 -0.01 28.41 -12.71
N ARG A 84 0.15 29.58 -13.34
CA ARG A 84 1.44 30.20 -13.64
C ARG A 84 1.66 31.39 -12.72
N LEU A 85 2.71 31.34 -11.91
CA LEU A 85 3.07 32.40 -10.98
C LEU A 85 4.54 32.76 -11.16
N LYS A 86 4.80 33.91 -11.81
CA LYS A 86 6.15 34.39 -12.19
C LYS A 86 6.95 33.29 -12.91
N LYS A 87 7.88 32.64 -12.20
CA LYS A 87 8.79 31.59 -12.70
C LYS A 87 8.34 30.16 -12.40
N VAL A 88 7.20 29.98 -11.73
CA VAL A 88 6.70 28.66 -11.32
C VAL A 88 5.40 28.36 -12.06
N GLN A 89 5.31 27.14 -12.58
CA GLN A 89 4.09 26.60 -13.17
C GLN A 89 3.76 25.28 -12.49
N PHE A 90 2.48 25.05 -12.20
CA PHE A 90 2.03 23.82 -11.57
C PHE A 90 0.55 23.58 -11.84
N TYR A 91 0.16 22.31 -11.86
CA TYR A 91 -1.22 21.91 -11.73
C TYR A 91 -1.60 21.84 -10.25
N TYR A 92 -2.83 22.20 -9.94
CA TYR A 92 -3.41 22.07 -8.62
C TYR A 92 -4.81 21.49 -8.68
N LEU A 93 -5.18 20.80 -7.61
CA LEU A 93 -6.49 20.20 -7.49
C LEU A 93 -7.48 21.30 -7.13
N ALA A 94 -8.43 21.57 -8.03
CA ALA A 94 -9.47 22.56 -7.80
C ALA A 94 -10.68 21.94 -7.09
N TRP A 95 -11.00 20.69 -7.41
CA TRP A 95 -12.12 19.96 -6.82
C TRP A 95 -11.95 18.45 -7.05
N PHE A 96 -12.55 17.63 -6.20
CA PHE A 96 -12.65 16.18 -6.41
C PHE A 96 -13.92 15.61 -5.78
N GLU A 97 -14.34 14.47 -6.30
CA GLU A 97 -15.42 13.64 -5.77
C GLU A 97 -15.05 12.16 -5.94
N SER A 98 -15.34 11.37 -4.91
CA SER A 98 -15.23 9.92 -4.99
C SER A 98 -16.31 9.37 -5.90
N ILE A 99 -15.94 8.50 -6.82
CA ILE A 99 -16.90 7.80 -7.69
C ILE A 99 -17.60 6.72 -6.86
N GLU A 100 -18.57 7.12 -6.03
CA GLU A 100 -19.37 6.17 -5.27
C GLU A 100 -20.22 5.32 -6.22
N ARG A 101 -19.82 4.06 -6.43
CA ARG A 101 -20.80 2.98 -6.57
C ARG A 101 -21.38 2.73 -5.18
N THR A 102 -22.54 3.31 -4.90
CA THR A 102 -23.42 3.00 -3.74
C THR A 102 -22.76 3.11 -2.36
N LYS A 103 -23.12 4.18 -1.65
CA LYS A 103 -22.95 4.38 -0.20
C LYS A 103 -22.91 3.09 0.61
N THR A 104 -21.70 2.74 1.05
CA THR A 104 -21.45 2.38 2.43
C THR A 104 -20.09 2.95 2.77
N PHE A 105 -20.09 4.04 3.55
CA PHE A 105 -18.87 4.60 4.14
C PHE A 105 -18.27 3.57 5.09
N ILE A 106 -17.49 2.66 4.53
CA ILE A 106 -16.56 1.83 5.28
C ILE A 106 -15.41 2.78 5.61
N ASN A 107 -15.38 3.30 6.84
CA ASN A 107 -14.27 4.10 7.39
C ASN A 107 -12.93 3.46 6.98
N CYS A 108 -11.89 4.25 6.69
CA CYS A 108 -10.55 3.75 6.34
C CYS A 108 -10.08 2.66 7.32
N GLU A 109 -10.37 2.83 8.60
CA GLU A 109 -10.12 1.82 9.64
C GLU A 109 -10.91 0.53 9.43
N THR A 110 -12.17 0.63 9.01
CA THR A 110 -13.02 -0.52 8.66
C THR A 110 -12.54 -1.19 7.37
N ARG A 111 -12.05 -0.44 6.37
CA ARG A 111 -11.45 -1.01 5.14
C ARG A 111 -10.16 -1.75 5.48
N HIS A 112 -9.29 -1.15 6.30
CA HIS A 112 -8.08 -1.81 6.78
C HIS A 112 -8.39 -3.04 7.64
N SER A 113 -9.41 -2.97 8.49
CA SER A 113 -9.88 -4.11 9.28
C SER A 113 -10.39 -5.24 8.39
N ILE A 114 -11.26 -4.95 7.43
CA ILE A 114 -11.76 -5.93 6.44
C ILE A 114 -10.59 -6.53 5.66
N GLN A 115 -9.67 -5.70 5.17
CA GLN A 115 -8.51 -6.17 4.41
C GLN A 115 -7.59 -7.06 5.25
N LYS A 116 -7.33 -6.71 6.51
CA LYS A 116 -6.62 -7.58 7.46
C LYS A 116 -7.37 -8.89 7.69
N GLN A 117 -8.70 -8.89 7.80
CA GLN A 117 -9.48 -10.13 7.90
C GLN A 117 -9.37 -10.99 6.64
N LEU A 118 -9.39 -10.39 5.44
CA LEU A 118 -9.19 -11.12 4.19
C LEU A 118 -7.80 -11.77 4.13
N PHE A 119 -6.75 -11.02 4.50
CA PHE A 119 -5.39 -11.56 4.60
C PHE A 119 -5.29 -12.70 5.62
N LYS A 120 -5.95 -12.55 6.77
CA LYS A 120 -6.04 -13.61 7.78
C LYS A 120 -6.65 -14.88 7.20
N VAL A 121 -7.77 -14.78 6.48
CA VAL A 121 -8.43 -15.93 5.86
C VAL A 121 -7.49 -16.64 4.90
N ASP A 122 -6.77 -15.90 4.05
CA ASP A 122 -5.81 -16.49 3.10
C ASP A 122 -4.63 -17.20 3.79
N LEU A 123 -4.05 -16.58 4.81
CA LEU A 123 -2.94 -17.17 5.57
C LEU A 123 -3.40 -18.39 6.37
N ILE A 124 -4.58 -18.33 6.99
CA ILE A 124 -5.16 -19.48 7.71
C ILE A 124 -5.46 -20.63 6.76
N ARG A 125 -5.95 -20.33 5.54
CA ARG A 125 -6.15 -21.34 4.50
C ARG A 125 -4.84 -22.00 4.11
N ARG A 126 -3.76 -21.24 3.91
CA ARG A 126 -2.43 -21.81 3.67
C ARG A 126 -1.95 -22.66 4.83
N ALA A 127 -2.11 -22.18 6.07
CA ALA A 127 -1.70 -22.90 7.26
C ALA A 127 -2.46 -24.23 7.40
N ASN A 128 -3.75 -24.28 7.07
CA ASN A 128 -4.55 -25.51 7.10
C ASN A 128 -4.00 -26.62 6.18
N ASN A 129 -3.31 -26.24 5.10
CA ASN A 129 -2.71 -27.19 4.16
C ASN A 129 -1.34 -27.72 4.62
N ILE A 130 -0.76 -27.19 5.72
CA ILE A 130 0.50 -27.69 6.28
C ILE A 130 0.29 -29.11 6.82
N ALA A 131 1.13 -30.06 6.40
CA ALA A 131 0.97 -31.47 6.75
C ALA A 131 1.11 -31.71 8.27
N SER A 132 2.15 -31.12 8.88
CA SER A 132 2.41 -31.24 10.33
C SER A 132 1.34 -30.52 11.15
N ILE A 133 0.70 -31.25 12.07
CA ILE A 133 -0.35 -30.71 12.96
C ILE A 133 0.22 -29.65 13.91
N SER A 134 1.41 -29.87 14.46
CA SER A 134 2.06 -28.93 15.38
C SER A 134 2.45 -27.65 14.66
N THR A 135 3.09 -27.76 13.49
CA THR A 135 3.46 -26.60 12.65
C THR A 135 2.23 -25.83 12.20
N ARG A 136 1.15 -26.54 11.82
CA ARG A 136 -0.14 -25.93 11.47
C ARG A 136 -0.71 -25.11 12.62
N LYS A 137 -0.71 -25.66 13.84
CA LYS A 137 -1.22 -24.98 15.04
C LYS A 137 -0.38 -23.73 15.33
N LEU A 138 0.93 -23.87 15.32
CA LEU A 138 1.88 -22.77 15.56
C LEU A 138 1.70 -21.64 14.54
N CYS A 139 1.64 -21.97 13.24
CA CYS A 139 1.43 -20.98 12.19
C CYS A 139 0.12 -20.21 12.39
N LYS A 140 -0.96 -20.87 12.83
CA LYS A 140 -2.24 -20.20 13.11
C LYS A 140 -2.15 -19.22 14.27
N GLU A 141 -1.44 -19.58 15.34
CA GLU A 141 -1.21 -18.71 16.50
C GLU A 141 -0.40 -17.48 16.10
N LEU A 142 0.72 -17.67 15.38
CA LEU A 142 1.53 -16.58 14.85
C LEU A 142 0.74 -15.66 13.89
N ILE A 143 -0.12 -16.24 13.04
CA ILE A 143 -0.99 -15.46 12.14
C ILE A 143 -1.92 -14.53 12.94
N GLN A 144 -2.50 -14.99 14.06
CA GLN A 144 -3.37 -14.14 14.89
C GLN A 144 -2.60 -12.93 15.44
N GLU A 145 -1.38 -13.16 15.90
CA GLU A 145 -0.53 -12.12 16.46
C GLU A 145 -0.08 -11.10 15.41
N ILE A 146 0.42 -11.55 14.24
CA ILE A 146 0.91 -10.64 13.21
C ILE A 146 -0.21 -9.83 12.55
N ILE A 147 -1.43 -10.38 12.45
CA ILE A 147 -2.57 -9.65 11.86
C ILE A 147 -2.91 -8.42 12.71
N GLN A 148 -2.78 -8.52 14.03
CA GLN A 148 -3.02 -7.42 14.95
C GLN A 148 -1.88 -6.41 14.91
N THR A 149 -0.62 -6.88 14.95
CA THR A 149 0.55 -6.04 15.19
C THR A 149 1.18 -5.45 13.92
N LYS A 150 1.02 -6.07 12.74
CA LYS A 150 1.69 -5.62 11.50
C LYS A 150 0.81 -4.74 10.62
N SER A 151 1.46 -3.93 9.78
CA SER A 151 0.79 -3.06 8.82
C SER A 151 0.17 -3.86 7.67
N THR A 152 -0.85 -3.30 7.02
CA THR A 152 -1.50 -3.91 5.85
C THR A 152 -0.52 -4.15 4.69
N VAL A 153 0.48 -3.29 4.52
CA VAL A 153 1.53 -3.43 3.49
C VAL A 153 2.36 -4.69 3.71
N VAL A 154 2.82 -4.91 4.95
CA VAL A 154 3.62 -6.08 5.32
C VAL A 154 2.81 -7.36 5.14
N LEU A 155 1.56 -7.36 5.58
CA LEU A 155 0.65 -8.51 5.43
C LEU A 155 0.33 -8.82 3.97
N HIS A 156 0.13 -7.80 3.14
CA HIS A 156 -0.09 -7.97 1.71
C HIS A 156 1.12 -8.62 1.02
N HIS A 157 2.34 -8.22 1.38
CA HIS A 157 3.55 -8.87 0.86
C HIS A 157 3.64 -10.34 1.27
N LEU A 158 3.32 -10.67 2.53
CA LEU A 158 3.27 -12.04 3.00
C LEU A 158 2.23 -12.87 2.23
N VAL A 159 1.01 -12.35 2.05
CA VAL A 159 -0.06 -13.04 1.28
C VAL A 159 0.35 -13.31 -0.16
N LYS A 160 1.09 -12.40 -0.80
CA LYS A 160 1.60 -12.59 -2.17
C LYS A 160 2.72 -13.63 -2.27
N THR A 161 3.52 -13.80 -1.22
CA THR A 161 4.73 -14.63 -1.25
C THR A 161 4.54 -16.01 -0.64
N GLN A 162 3.56 -16.18 0.26
CA GLN A 162 3.34 -17.42 1.04
C GLN A 162 3.13 -18.69 0.20
N TYR A 163 2.56 -18.58 -1.01
CA TYR A 163 2.39 -19.74 -1.89
C TYR A 163 3.70 -20.29 -2.48
N LYS A 164 4.77 -19.48 -2.46
CA LYS A 164 6.10 -19.88 -2.92
C LYS A 164 6.97 -20.44 -1.80
N LEU A 165 6.52 -20.35 -0.55
CA LEU A 165 7.25 -20.81 0.62
C LEU A 165 6.84 -22.25 0.94
N SER A 166 7.83 -23.09 1.22
CA SER A 166 7.64 -24.35 1.91
C SER A 166 7.02 -24.14 3.29
N ASP A 167 6.50 -25.20 3.89
CA ASP A 167 5.89 -25.14 5.23
C ASP A 167 6.88 -24.65 6.29
N ALA A 168 8.14 -25.08 6.19
CA ALA A 168 9.21 -24.65 7.09
C ALA A 168 9.58 -23.17 6.89
N GLU A 169 9.71 -22.72 5.64
CA GLU A 169 10.00 -21.31 5.32
C GLU A 169 8.85 -20.39 5.76
N LEU A 170 7.60 -20.81 5.56
CA LEU A 170 6.45 -20.04 6.01
C LEU A 170 6.44 -19.93 7.53
N CYS A 171 6.64 -21.04 8.24
CA CYS A 171 6.70 -21.06 9.70
C CYS A 171 7.81 -20.14 10.23
N LEU A 172 9.02 -20.25 9.68
CA LEU A 172 10.15 -19.39 10.04
C LEU A 172 9.83 -17.91 9.82
N LYS A 173 9.28 -17.57 8.64
CA LYS A 173 8.95 -16.19 8.31
C LYS A 173 7.87 -15.61 9.24
N LEU A 174 6.86 -16.41 9.59
CA LEU A 174 5.84 -16.01 10.57
C LEU A 174 6.45 -15.77 11.96
N THR A 175 7.37 -16.63 12.40
CA THR A 175 8.07 -16.48 13.69
C THR A 175 8.93 -15.22 13.72
N GLN A 176 9.71 -14.97 12.68
CA GLN A 176 10.51 -13.75 12.53
C GLN A 176 9.64 -12.49 12.54
N MET A 177 8.49 -12.54 11.88
CA MET A 177 7.55 -11.42 11.88
C MET A 177 6.95 -11.21 13.28
N ALA A 178 6.56 -12.26 14.00
CA ALA A 178 6.00 -12.12 15.35
C ALA A 178 7.02 -11.54 16.35
N LEU A 179 8.25 -12.08 16.37
CA LEU A 179 9.28 -11.75 17.36
C LEU A 179 10.18 -10.55 16.97
N GLY A 180 10.12 -10.10 15.71
CA GLY A 180 10.99 -9.05 15.15
C GLY A 180 12.15 -9.62 14.33
N GLU A 181 12.44 -9.00 13.18
CA GLU A 181 13.32 -9.60 12.14
C GLU A 181 14.81 -9.68 12.54
N THR A 182 15.30 -8.88 13.50
CA THR A 182 16.75 -8.69 13.69
C THR A 182 17.25 -8.62 15.13
N GLU A 183 16.40 -8.40 16.14
CA GLU A 183 16.88 -8.13 17.51
C GLU A 183 16.88 -9.38 18.42
N ASN A 184 16.19 -10.45 18.04
CA ASN A 184 15.93 -11.61 18.91
C ASN A 184 16.29 -12.95 18.26
N ILE A 185 17.53 -13.10 17.78
CA ILE A 185 18.03 -14.38 17.21
C ILE A 185 17.82 -15.53 18.20
N TRP A 186 18.14 -15.30 19.48
CA TRP A 186 17.97 -16.29 20.54
C TRP A 186 16.52 -16.71 20.75
N ASP A 187 15.58 -15.77 20.75
CA ASP A 187 14.16 -16.08 20.96
C ASP A 187 13.57 -16.82 19.76
N ILE A 188 13.98 -16.46 18.53
CA ILE A 188 13.56 -17.20 17.33
C ILE A 188 14.04 -18.64 17.41
N GLY A 189 15.32 -18.85 17.74
CA GLY A 189 15.90 -20.19 17.89
C GLY A 189 15.22 -21.01 18.99
N PHE A 190 15.02 -20.40 20.17
CA PHE A 190 14.32 -21.02 21.28
C PHE A 190 12.87 -21.37 20.92
N PHE A 191 12.15 -20.45 20.29
CA PHE A 191 10.76 -20.67 19.94
C PHE A 191 10.58 -21.76 18.88
N LEU A 192 11.49 -21.84 17.90
CA LEU A 192 11.49 -22.87 16.87
C LEU A 192 11.95 -24.23 17.41
N SER A 193 12.91 -24.28 18.33
CA SER A 193 13.38 -25.55 18.91
C SER A 193 12.33 -26.25 19.76
N MET A 194 11.40 -25.48 20.33
CA MET A 194 10.24 -25.98 21.08
C MET A 194 9.14 -26.59 20.18
N SER A 195 9.21 -26.43 18.86
CA SER A 195 8.32 -27.09 17.91
C SER A 195 8.65 -28.58 17.77
N SER A 196 7.65 -29.45 17.73
CA SER A 196 7.89 -30.88 17.48
C SER A 196 8.38 -31.18 16.05
N ASN A 197 8.17 -30.26 15.11
CA ASN A 197 8.76 -30.32 13.78
C ASN A 197 9.99 -29.40 13.73
N GLN A 198 11.17 -30.01 13.58
CA GLN A 198 12.46 -29.32 13.58
C GLN A 198 12.82 -28.68 12.24
N GLY A 199 12.09 -28.94 11.15
CA GLY A 199 12.46 -28.43 9.82
C GLY A 199 12.54 -26.90 9.73
N SER A 200 11.71 -26.18 10.49
CA SER A 200 11.80 -24.71 10.58
C SER A 200 13.03 -24.24 11.38
N TYR A 201 13.43 -25.01 12.40
CA TYR A 201 14.61 -24.74 13.21
C TYR A 201 15.89 -25.02 12.42
N GLU A 202 15.98 -26.17 11.76
CA GLU A 202 17.10 -26.54 10.88
C GLU A 202 17.29 -25.53 9.76
N LEU A 203 16.19 -25.06 9.13
CA LEU A 203 16.24 -24.01 8.11
C LEU A 203 16.82 -22.71 8.68
N TRP A 204 16.36 -22.30 9.86
CA TRP A 204 16.84 -21.10 10.54
C TRP A 204 18.32 -21.20 10.91
N GLU A 205 18.74 -22.33 11.47
CA GLU A 205 20.13 -22.60 11.84
C GLU A 205 21.05 -22.56 10.61
N ASN A 206 20.66 -23.21 9.50
CA ASN A 206 21.42 -23.18 8.25
C ASN A 206 21.55 -21.76 7.67
N LEU A 207 20.48 -20.95 7.74
CA LEU A 207 20.52 -19.55 7.31
C LEU A 207 21.51 -18.71 8.14
N LEU A 208 21.66 -18.99 9.44
CA LEU A 208 22.64 -18.32 10.30
C LEU A 208 24.07 -18.76 10.01
N LEU A 209 24.27 -20.04 9.70
CA LEU A 209 25.58 -20.63 9.42
C LEU A 209 26.08 -20.31 7.99
N GLY A 210 25.24 -19.71 7.14
CA GLY A 210 25.59 -19.37 5.76
C GLY A 210 25.56 -20.57 4.80
N SER A 211 24.99 -21.68 5.23
CA SER A 211 24.84 -22.91 4.45
C SER A 211 23.60 -22.78 3.56
N ARG A 212 23.79 -22.66 2.24
CA ARG A 212 22.71 -22.77 1.24
C ARG A 212 22.68 -24.15 0.63
#